data_AF-A0A926EFJ7-F1
#
_entry.id   AF-A0A926EFJ7-F1
#
_cell.length_a   1.000
_cell.length_b   1.000
_cell.length_c   1.000
_cell.angle_alpha   90.00
_cell.angle_beta   90.00
_cell.angle_gamma   90.00
#
_symmetry.space_group_name_H-M   'P 1'
#
loop_
_entity.id
_entity.type
_entity.pdbx_description
1 polymer ?
#
loop_
_entity_poly.entity_id
_entity_poly.type
_entity_poly.pdbx_seq_one_letter_code
_entity_poly.pdbx_strand_id
1 'polypeptide(L)' 'MKNCFAIKRGKCTALKYKVCEGCSFYKTKAQLKKEQEKTRRRIAQLDNHTQAYITDKYDCK' A
#
# COMPACT_ATOMS: atom_id res chain seq x y z
N MET A 1 -12.77 -14.17 3.99
CA MET A 1 -11.69 -13.17 3.71
C MET A 1 -10.44 -13.87 3.17
N LYS A 2 -10.29 -14.09 1.86
CA LYS A 2 -9.15 -14.84 1.29
C LYS A 2 -8.07 -13.99 0.59
N ASN A 3 -8.32 -12.71 0.33
CA ASN A 3 -7.48 -11.91 -0.59
C ASN A 3 -6.88 -10.63 0.00
N CYS A 4 -6.83 -10.48 1.32
CA CYS A 4 -6.22 -9.31 1.95
C CYS A 4 -4.71 -9.27 1.68
N PHE A 5 -4.17 -8.10 1.31
CA PHE A 5 -2.75 -7.93 0.98
C PHE A 5 -1.82 -8.24 2.17
N ALA A 6 -2.31 -8.01 3.39
CA ALA A 6 -1.56 -8.21 4.62
C ALA A 6 -1.53 -9.68 5.09
N ILE A 7 -2.26 -10.59 4.44
CA ILE A 7 -2.22 -12.01 4.81
C ILE A 7 -1.02 -12.67 4.12
N LYS A 8 -0.03 -13.09 4.92
CA LYS A 8 1.11 -13.92 4.48
C LYS A 8 1.12 -15.21 5.31
N ARG A 9 1.23 -16.37 4.64
CA ARG A 9 1.23 -17.71 5.29
C ARG A 9 0.07 -17.90 6.28
N GLY A 10 -1.13 -17.41 5.94
CA GLY A 10 -2.34 -17.53 6.78
C GLY A 10 -2.40 -16.60 8.00
N LYS A 11 -1.44 -15.67 8.18
CA LYS A 11 -1.43 -14.69 9.28
C LYS A 11 -1.45 -13.26 8.73
N CYS A 12 -2.16 -12.36 9.41
CA CYS A 12 -2.11 -10.92 9.12
C CYS A 12 -0.77 -10.37 9.61
N THR A 13 -0.02 -9.71 8.73
CA THR A 13 1.24 -9.05 9.09
C THR A 13 1.05 -7.58 9.45
N ALA A 14 -0.11 -6.99 9.11
CA ALA A 14 -0.37 -5.57 9.37
C ALA A 14 -0.89 -5.31 10.79
N LEU A 15 -1.65 -6.25 11.37
CA LEU A 15 -2.25 -6.10 12.70
C LEU A 15 -1.80 -7.24 13.61
N LYS A 16 -1.28 -6.87 14.79
CA LYS A 16 -0.88 -7.82 15.85
C LYS A 16 -2.12 -8.50 16.48
N TYR A 17 -3.23 -7.77 16.60
CA TYR A 17 -4.51 -8.27 17.08
C TYR A 17 -5.45 -8.58 15.91
N LYS A 18 -6.00 -9.80 15.89
CA LYS A 18 -6.88 -10.31 14.82
C LYS A 18 -8.34 -9.87 14.97
N VAL A 19 -8.58 -8.62 15.37
CA VAL A 19 -9.95 -8.09 15.39
C VAL A 19 -10.27 -7.61 13.98
N CYS A 20 -10.91 -8.48 13.20
CA CYS A 20 -11.25 -8.22 11.80
C CYS A 20 -12.66 -7.62 11.60
N GLU A 21 -13.48 -7.54 12.65
CA GLU A 21 -14.75 -6.80 12.59
C GLU A 21 -14.46 -5.31 12.42
N GLY A 22 -14.85 -4.74 11.28
CA GLY A 22 -14.64 -3.32 10.98
C GLY A 22 -13.20 -2.91 10.62
N CYS A 23 -12.33 -3.83 10.20
CA CYS A 23 -10.93 -3.51 9.88
C CYS A 23 -10.82 -2.52 8.70
N SER A 24 -10.61 -1.24 8.99
CA SER A 24 -10.39 -0.17 8.00
C SER A 24 -9.14 -0.40 7.13
N PHE A 25 -8.22 -1.26 7.60
CA PHE A 25 -7.02 -1.68 6.86
C PHE A 25 -7.28 -2.83 5.88
N TYR A 26 -8.49 -3.43 5.88
CA TYR A 26 -8.80 -4.50 4.94
C TYR A 26 -8.77 -3.98 3.50
N LYS A 27 -7.87 -4.53 2.70
CA LYS A 27 -7.75 -4.22 1.28
C LYS A 27 -7.30 -5.45 0.52
N THR A 28 -7.88 -5.66 -0.66
CA THR A 28 -7.42 -6.75 -1.53
C THR A 28 -6.10 -6.40 -2.21
N LYS A 29 -5.33 -7.42 -2.63
CA LYS A 29 -4.13 -7.20 -3.44
C LYS A 29 -4.40 -6.38 -4.71
N ALA A 30 -5.55 -6.58 -5.35
CA ALA A 30 -5.96 -5.85 -6.54
C ALA A 30 -6.25 -4.37 -6.24
N GLN A 31 -6.95 -4.07 -5.15
CA GLN A 31 -7.18 -2.68 -4.72
C GLN A 31 -5.87 -1.97 -4.39
N LEU A 32 -4.96 -2.64 -3.66
CA LEU A 32 -3.64 -2.09 -3.35
C LEU A 32 -2.85 -1.76 -4.63
N LYS A 33 -2.86 -2.66 -5.62
CA LYS A 33 -2.17 -2.42 -6.90
C LYS A 33 -2.74 -1.20 -7.64
N LYS A 34 -4.07 -1.06 -7.72
CA LYS A 34 -4.73 0.10 -8.35
C LYS A 34 -4.36 1.42 -7.66
N GLU A 35 -4.31 1.41 -6.34
CA GLU A 35 -3.90 2.60 -5.58
C GLU A 35 -2.42 2.93 -5.79
N GLN A 36 -1.54 1.94 -5.79
CA GLN A 36 -0.12 2.15 -6.10
C GLN A 36 0.06 2.74 -7.50
N GLU A 37 -0.67 2.26 -8.50
CA GLU A 37 -0.68 2.84 -9.85
C GLU A 37 -1.17 4.29 -9.85
N LYS A 38 -2.26 4.60 -9.13
CA LYS A 38 -2.77 5.98 -8.99
C LYS A 38 -1.74 6.89 -8.32
N THR A 39 -1.09 6.44 -7.26
CA THR A 39 -0.05 7.18 -6.54
C THR A 39 1.15 7.43 -7.43
N ARG A 40 1.64 6.41 -8.16
CA ARG A 40 2.74 6.56 -9.12
C ARG A 40 2.43 7.59 -10.21
N ARG A 41 1.22 7.55 -10.78
CA ARG A 41 0.77 8.57 -11.75
C ARG A 41 0.75 9.97 -11.16
N ARG A 42 0.37 10.12 -9.89
CA ARG A 42 0.37 11.42 -9.22
C ARG A 42 1.77 11.93 -8.94
N ILE A 43 2.68 11.06 -8.49
CA ILE A 43 4.09 11.40 -8.29
C ILE A 43 4.72 11.85 -9.62
N ALA A 44 4.45 11.14 -10.71
CA ALA A 44 4.96 11.50 -12.04
C ALA A 44 4.46 12.86 -12.57
N GLN A 45 3.43 13.45 -11.97
CA GLN A 45 2.94 14.80 -12.30
C GLN A 45 3.59 15.91 -11.46
N LEU A 46 4.38 15.56 -10.44
CA LEU A 46 5.09 16.53 -9.61
C LEU A 46 6.34 17.03 -10.34
N ASP A 47 6.93 18.13 -9.89
CA ASP A 47 8.20 18.59 -10.41
C ASP A 47 9.35 17.63 -10.06
N ASN A 48 10.43 17.68 -10.84
CA ASN A 48 11.55 16.74 -10.73
C ASN A 48 12.21 16.78 -9.34
N HIS A 49 12.26 17.93 -8.68
CA HIS A 49 12.86 18.06 -7.35
C HIS A 49 11.98 17.33 -6.32
N THR A 50 10.67 17.52 -6.36
CA THR A 50 9.72 16.81 -5.50
C THR A 50 9.72 15.30 -5.77
N GLN A 51 9.80 14.88 -7.04
CA GLN A 51 9.91 13.46 -7.39
C GLN A 51 11.19 12.82 -6.82
N ALA A 52 12.34 13.47 -7.00
CA ALA A 52 13.62 13.01 -6.47
C ALA A 52 13.60 12.89 -4.95
N TYR A 53 13.07 13.91 -4.26
CA TYR A 53 12.91 13.91 -2.81
C TYR A 53 12.06 12.74 -2.30
N ILE A 54 10.91 12.48 -2.94
CA ILE A 54 10.02 11.37 -2.56
C ILE A 54 10.72 10.01 -2.80
N THR A 55 11.43 9.87 -3.91
CA THR A 55 12.12 8.63 -4.27
C THR A 55 13.23 8.31 -3.29
N ASP A 56 14.05 9.31 -2.95
CA ASP A 56 15.14 9.20 -1.98
C ASP A 56 14.62 8.92 -0.56
N LYS A 57 13.63 9.69 -0.10
CA LYS A 57 13.13 9.61 1.28
C LYS A 57 12.39 8.31 1.60
N TYR A 58 11.63 7.76 0.65
CA TYR A 58 10.74 6.62 0.88
C TYR A 58 11.19 5.33 0.18
N ASP A 59 12.42 5.30 -0.37
CA ASP A 59 13.02 4.18 -1.12
C ASP A 59 12.02 3.53 -2.07
N CYS A 60 11.42 4.35 -2.93
CA CYS A 60 10.40 3.94 -3.90
C CYS A 60 11.08 3.19 -5.07
N LYS A 61 11.63 2.01 -4.79
CA LYS A 61 12.20 1.07 -5.77
C LYS A 61 11.16 0.10 -6.32
#